data_AF-A0A937ZDX1-F1
#
_entry.id   AF-A0A937ZDX1-F1
#
_cell.length_a   1.000
_cell.length_b   1.000
_cell.length_c   1.000
_cell.angle_alpha   90.00
_cell.angle_beta   90.00
_cell.angle_gamma   90.00
#
_symmetry.space_group_name_H-M   'P 1'
#
loop_
_entity.id
_entity.type
_entity.pdbx_description
1 polymer ?
#
loop_
_entity_poly.entity_id
_entity_poly.type
_entity_poly.pdbx_seq_one_letter_code
_entity_poly.pdbx_strand_id
1 'polypeptide(L)'
;GSHEVTSKTVWPDWRPPADMRARRPDLPAYMAGGPDNPLGARAIYLGSSIYRIHGTNEPTSIGKAASSGCIRMLNDDVIELYRFVKLGATVTVI
;
A
#
# COMPACT_ATOMS: atom_id res chain seq x y z
N GLY A 1 -14.14 -9.88 0.08
CA GLY A 1 -14.49 -9.62 1.49
C GLY A 1 -14.81 -8.16 1.72
N SER A 2 -15.58 -7.85 2.77
CA SER A 2 -15.89 -6.47 3.18
C SER A 2 -14.92 -6.01 4.27
N HIS A 3 -14.38 -4.81 4.12
CA HIS A 3 -13.40 -4.19 5.00
C HIS A 3 -13.75 -2.72 5.24
N GLU A 4 -13.12 -2.08 6.22
CA GLU A 4 -13.28 -0.65 6.49
C GLU A 4 -11.94 0.07 6.46
N VAL A 5 -11.92 1.31 6.00
CA VAL A 5 -10.74 2.17 6.10
C VAL A 5 -10.48 2.53 7.56
N THR A 6 -9.42 1.98 8.16
CA THR A 6 -9.07 2.20 9.57
C THR A 6 -8.03 3.28 9.78
N SER A 7 -7.12 3.46 8.82
CA SER A 7 -6.12 4.52 8.89
C SER A 7 -5.62 4.92 7.50
N LYS A 8 -4.94 6.06 7.46
CA LYS A 8 -4.52 6.75 6.25
C LYS A 8 -3.20 7.47 6.51
N THR A 9 -2.17 7.20 5.71
CA THR A 9 -0.84 7.79 5.90
C THR A 9 -0.32 8.46 4.63
N VAL A 10 0.27 9.66 4.81
CA VAL A 10 1.06 10.37 3.80
C VAL A 10 2.50 9.89 3.90
N TRP A 11 3.12 9.51 2.77
CA TRP A 11 4.48 8.95 2.73
C TRP A 11 4.66 7.84 3.78
N PRO A 12 3.97 6.69 3.64
CA PRO A 12 4.03 5.62 4.61
C PRO A 12 5.43 5.01 4.71
N ASP A 13 5.86 4.73 5.94
CA ASP A 13 7.02 3.88 6.19
C ASP A 13 6.78 2.47 5.64
N TRP A 14 7.87 1.85 5.16
CA TRP A 14 7.84 0.49 4.65
C TRP A 14 8.76 -0.43 5.43
N ARG A 15 8.20 -1.58 5.80
CA ARG A 15 8.92 -2.72 6.37
C ARG A 15 8.59 -3.92 5.48
N PRO A 16 9.53 -4.39 4.64
CA PRO A 16 9.24 -5.53 3.78
C PRO A 16 8.87 -6.75 4.65
N PRO A 17 7.83 -7.53 4.25
CA PRO A 17 7.47 -8.75 4.95
C PRO A 17 8.65 -9.73 5.06
N ALA A 18 8.66 -10.56 6.09
CA ALA A 18 9.74 -11.52 6.33
C ALA A 18 9.99 -12.43 5.11
N ASP A 19 8.93 -12.99 4.51
CA ASP A 19 9.02 -13.84 3.31
C ASP A 19 9.56 -13.11 2.08
N MET A 20 9.35 -11.80 2.00
CA MET A 20 9.93 -10.97 0.95
C MET A 20 11.43 -10.81 1.17
N ARG A 21 11.87 -10.50 2.40
CA ARG A 21 13.30 -10.43 2.74
C ARG A 21 14.02 -11.77 2.60
N ALA A 22 13.34 -12.88 2.87
CA ALA A 22 13.91 -14.21 2.66
C ALA A 22 14.21 -14.48 1.17
N ARG A 23 13.34 -14.01 0.26
CA ARG A 23 13.53 -14.13 -1.20
C ARG A 23 14.44 -13.05 -1.80
N ARG A 24 14.50 -11.88 -1.17
CA ARG A 24 15.29 -10.71 -1.57
C ARG A 24 16.08 -10.18 -0.37
N PRO A 25 17.21 -10.82 -0.01
CA PRO A 25 18.01 -10.43 1.16
C PRO A 25 18.65 -9.05 1.02
N ASP A 26 18.68 -8.50 -0.20
CA ASP A 26 19.18 -7.17 -0.53
C ASP A 26 18.23 -6.04 -0.07
N LEU A 27 16.97 -6.35 0.25
CA LEU A 27 16.02 -5.35 0.69
C LEU A 27 16.34 -4.84 2.11
N PRO A 28 16.20 -3.52 2.36
CA PRO A 28 16.42 -2.97 3.68
C PRO A 28 15.35 -3.48 4.67
N ALA A 29 15.72 -3.62 5.95
CA ALA A 29 14.78 -4.02 6.99
C ALA A 29 13.68 -2.97 7.25
N TYR A 30 13.97 -1.72 6.92
CA TYR A 30 13.11 -0.56 7.08
C TYR A 30 13.46 0.51 6.04
N MET A 31 12.45 1.18 5.53
CA MET A 31 12.58 2.35 4.69
C MET A 31 11.60 3.41 5.18
N ALA A 32 12.11 4.60 5.50
CA ALA A 32 11.27 5.72 5.89
C ALA A 32 10.36 6.14 4.71
N GLY A 33 9.25 6.80 5.04
CA GLY A 33 8.40 7.45 4.06
C GLY A 33 9.17 8.44 3.18
N GLY A 34 8.92 8.41 1.87
CA GLY A 34 9.53 9.35 0.93
C GLY A 34 9.37 8.92 -0.53
N PRO A 35 9.85 9.75 -1.48
CA PRO A 35 9.70 9.52 -2.92
C PRO A 35 10.20 8.16 -3.40
N ASP A 36 11.25 7.61 -2.79
CA ASP A 36 11.82 6.32 -3.18
C ASP A 36 11.15 5.11 -2.52
N ASN A 37 10.19 5.34 -1.61
CA ASN A 37 9.52 4.28 -0.89
C ASN A 37 8.57 3.48 -1.80
N PRO A 38 8.64 2.13 -1.84
CA PRO A 38 7.83 1.32 -2.74
C PRO A 38 6.33 1.32 -2.41
N LEU A 39 5.93 1.84 -1.24
CA LEU A 39 4.53 2.09 -0.93
C LEU A 39 3.99 3.38 -1.58
N GLY A 40 4.86 4.18 -2.19
CA GLY A 40 4.53 5.39 -2.91
C GLY A 40 4.01 6.52 -2.01
N ALA A 41 3.26 7.43 -2.61
CA ALA A 41 2.89 8.69 -1.97
C ALA A 41 1.89 8.55 -0.82
N ARG A 42 0.97 7.58 -0.88
CA ARG A 42 -0.11 7.39 0.11
C ARG A 42 -0.35 5.91 0.39
N ALA A 43 -0.80 5.62 1.60
CA ALA A 43 -1.41 4.34 1.94
C ALA A 43 -2.74 4.54 2.69
N ILE A 44 -3.70 3.69 2.37
CA ILE A 44 -5.02 3.56 2.99
C ILE A 44 -5.11 2.13 3.51
N TYR A 45 -5.29 1.97 4.82
CA TYR A 45 -5.26 0.68 5.50
C TYR A 45 -6.67 0.16 5.74
N LEU A 46 -6.88 -1.14 5.49
CA LEU A 46 -8.20 -1.77 5.50
C LEU A 46 -8.34 -2.73 6.70
N GLY A 47 -9.00 -2.30 7.77
CA GLY A 47 -9.32 -3.14 8.92
C GLY A 47 -8.09 -3.65 9.69
N SER A 48 -8.24 -4.82 10.32
CA SER A 48 -7.16 -5.65 10.88
C SER A 48 -6.51 -6.57 9.83
N SER A 49 -6.81 -6.35 8.55
CA SER A 49 -6.31 -7.20 7.48
C SER A 49 -4.90 -6.80 7.06
N ILE A 50 -4.27 -7.66 6.26
CA ILE A 50 -3.03 -7.33 5.57
C ILE A 50 -3.26 -6.42 4.35
N TYR A 51 -4.52 -6.13 4.01
CA TYR A 51 -4.88 -5.32 2.86
C TYR A 51 -4.63 -3.83 3.08
N ARG A 52 -4.04 -3.22 2.06
CA ARG A 52 -3.88 -1.77 1.94
C ARG A 52 -3.98 -1.35 0.48
N ILE A 53 -4.55 -0.18 0.23
CA ILE A 53 -4.48 0.51 -1.05
C ILE A 53 -3.33 1.50 -0.95
N HIS A 54 -2.37 1.45 -1.86
CA HIS A 54 -1.20 2.31 -1.80
C HIS A 54 -0.65 2.67 -3.18
N GLY A 55 0.21 3.69 -3.24
CA GLY A 55 0.90 4.10 -4.46
C GLY A 55 2.01 3.12 -4.86
N THR A 56 2.69 3.36 -5.97
CA THR A 56 3.88 2.57 -6.33
C THR A 56 4.84 3.40 -7.16
N ASN A 57 6.14 3.12 -6.99
CA ASN A 57 7.21 3.64 -7.85
C ASN A 57 7.52 2.71 -9.03
N GLU A 58 6.80 1.59 -9.12
CA GLU A 58 6.89 0.64 -10.23
C GLU A 58 5.53 0.57 -10.95
N PRO A 59 5.18 1.54 -11.82
CA PRO A 59 3.89 1.56 -12.51
C PRO A 59 3.60 0.28 -13.30
N THR A 60 4.64 -0.34 -13.86
CA THR A 60 4.54 -1.59 -14.64
C THR A 60 4.19 -2.82 -13.79
N SER A 61 4.15 -2.69 -12.46
CA SER A 61 3.69 -3.72 -11.53
C SER A 61 2.17 -3.70 -11.30
N ILE A 62 1.48 -2.62 -11.71
CA ILE A 62 0.03 -2.47 -11.56
C ILE A 62 -0.69 -3.50 -12.44
N GLY A 63 -1.79 -4.07 -11.94
CA GLY A 63 -2.56 -5.11 -12.63
C GLY A 63 -1.95 -6.53 -12.55
N LYS A 64 -0.79 -6.68 -11.89
CA LYS A 64 -0.15 -7.99 -11.68
C LYS A 64 -0.37 -8.47 -10.25
N ALA A 65 -0.57 -9.78 -10.08
CA ALA A 65 -0.60 -10.44 -8.78
C ALA A 65 0.82 -10.47 -8.19
N ALA A 66 1.24 -9.37 -7.56
CA ALA A 66 2.60 -9.19 -7.03
C ALA A 66 2.63 -8.87 -5.53
N SER A 67 1.54 -9.10 -4.80
CA SER A 67 1.48 -8.84 -3.35
C SER A 67 0.56 -9.84 -2.65
N SER A 68 0.87 -10.13 -1.38
CA SER A 68 0.05 -10.96 -0.50
C SER A 68 -1.21 -10.23 -0.01
N GLY A 69 -1.79 -9.33 -0.80
CA GLY A 69 -2.97 -8.53 -0.42
C GLY A 69 -2.81 -7.02 -0.49
N CYS A 70 -1.83 -6.46 -1.19
CA CYS A 70 -1.75 -4.99 -1.37
C CYS A 70 -2.31 -4.59 -2.75
N ILE A 71 -3.14 -3.56 -2.79
CA ILE A 71 -3.71 -2.98 -4.02
C ILE A 71 -2.85 -1.78 -4.40
N ARG A 72 -2.15 -1.86 -5.53
CA ARG A 72 -1.26 -0.80 -6.03
C ARG A 72 -1.98 0.12 -7.01
N MET A 73 -1.73 1.42 -6.88
CA MET A 73 -2.23 2.47 -7.78
C MET A 73 -1.07 3.37 -8.20
N LEU A 74 -1.26 4.17 -9.27
CA LEU A 74 -0.34 5.27 -9.56
C LEU A 74 -0.33 6.25 -8.38
N ASN A 75 0.80 6.95 -8.20
CA ASN A 75 0.95 7.89 -7.10
C ASN A 75 -0.11 9.01 -7.15
N ASP A 76 -0.41 9.53 -8.34
CA ASP A 76 -1.42 10.59 -8.50
C ASP A 76 -2.83 10.08 -8.18
N ASP A 77 -3.19 8.89 -8.67
CA ASP A 77 -4.50 8.29 -8.42
C ASP A 77 -4.72 7.98 -6.93
N VAL A 78 -3.70 7.45 -6.24
CA VAL A 78 -3.84 7.18 -4.80
C VAL A 78 -3.89 8.47 -3.99
N ILE A 79 -3.22 9.55 -4.42
CA ILE A 79 -3.34 10.87 -3.80
C ILE A 79 -4.77 11.38 -3.95
N GLU A 80 -5.37 11.22 -5.12
CA GLU A 80 -6.75 11.61 -5.34
C GLU A 80 -7.72 10.80 -4.46
N LEU A 81 -7.64 9.47 -4.50
CA LEU A 81 -8.47 8.59 -3.66
C LEU A 81 -8.32 8.92 -2.17
N TYR A 82 -7.08 9.17 -1.73
CA TYR A 82 -6.78 9.55 -0.36
C TYR A 82 -7.52 10.83 0.06
N ARG A 83 -7.76 11.80 -0.83
CA ARG A 83 -8.51 13.01 -0.48
C ARG A 83 -9.99 12.72 -0.27
N PHE A 84 -10.58 11.81 -1.04
CA PHE A 84 -12.02 11.54 -1.00
C PHE A 84 -12.42 10.51 0.07
N VAL A 85 -11.58 9.49 0.31
CA VAL A 85 -11.96 8.40 1.20
C VAL A 85 -11.91 8.82 2.67
N LYS A 86 -12.96 8.52 3.43
CA LYS A 86 -13.04 8.80 4.86
C LYS A 86 -12.65 7.57 5.67
N LEU A 87 -12.22 7.78 6.92
CA LEU A 87 -12.13 6.68 7.88
C LEU A 87 -13.54 6.09 8.08
N GLY A 88 -13.62 4.76 8.24
CA GLY A 88 -14.87 4.00 8.30
C GLY A 88 -15.54 3.76 6.95
N ALA A 89 -14.97 4.24 5.83
CA ALA A 89 -15.51 3.91 4.51
C ALA A 89 -15.42 2.40 4.25
N THR A 90 -16.53 1.81 3.80
CA THR A 90 -16.59 0.40 3.42
C THR A 90 -15.85 0.16 2.12
N VAL A 91 -15.02 -0.88 2.09
CA VAL A 91 -14.27 -1.35 0.93
C VAL A 91 -14.60 -2.81 0.68
N THR A 92 -15.16 -3.10 -0.49
CA THR A 92 -15.47 -4.47 -0.92
C THR A 92 -14.42 -4.94 -1.92
N VAL A 93 -13.69 -6.00 -1.57
CA VAL A 93 -12.80 -6.72 -2.49
C VAL A 93 -13.58 -7.90 -3.07
N ILE A 94 -13.76 -7.94 -4.39
CA ILE A 94 -14.50 -9.00 -5.08
C ILE A 94 -13.60 -10.15 -5.51
#